data_AF-A0A7G1GZU9-F1
#
_entry.id   AF-A0A7G1GZU9-F1
#
_cell.length_a   1.000
_cell.length_b   1.000
_cell.length_c   1.000
_cell.angle_alpha   90.00
_cell.angle_beta   90.00
_cell.angle_gamma   90.00
#
_symmetry.space_group_name_H-M   'P 1'
#
loop_
_entity.id
_entity.type
_entity.pdbx_description
1 polymer ?
#
loop_
_entity_poly.entity_id
_entity_poly.type
_entity_poly.pdbx_seq_one_letter_code
_entity_poly.pdbx_strand_id
1 'polypeptide(L)'
;MLVKDTIISYNKLLIEAAKTGDAEPLKDILIQREREKLDHWIASWHDSKVYMDSRLEGIKFKNIAISGNTANAITSEDWIYEYRDLETGQSVLPVSSTHYEMEYILQRANKEDKKWVITGINIKAEKSEKITK
;
A
#
# COMPACT_ATOMS: atom_id res chain seq x y z
N MET A 1 -0.33 -3.52 18.40
CA MET A 1 0.12 -2.80 17.18
C MET A 1 -0.42 -1.38 17.26
N LEU A 2 0.43 -0.38 17.11
CA LEU A 2 0.02 1.02 17.04
C LEU A 2 -0.42 1.37 15.61
N VAL A 3 -1.12 2.50 15.43
CA VAL A 3 -1.58 2.97 14.10
C VAL A 3 -0.42 3.05 13.11
N LYS A 4 0.73 3.58 13.53
CA LYS A 4 1.94 3.66 12.68
C LYS A 4 2.42 2.28 12.25
N ASP A 5 2.51 1.33 13.18
CA ASP A 5 2.97 -0.02 12.89
C ASP A 5 2.04 -0.73 11.91
N THR A 6 0.72 -0.51 12.03
CA THR A 6 -0.28 -1.05 11.10
C THR A 6 -0.08 -0.50 9.69
N ILE A 7 0.12 0.81 9.54
CA ILE A 7 0.36 1.45 8.23
C ILE A 7 1.69 1.00 7.62
N ILE A 8 2.76 0.89 8.43
CA ILE A 8 4.04 0.38 7.95
C ILE A 8 3.92 -1.09 7.53
N SER A 9 3.21 -1.91 8.31
CA SER A 9 2.99 -3.33 7.98
C SER A 9 2.16 -3.47 6.71
N TYR A 10 1.12 -2.65 6.56
CA TYR A 10 0.34 -2.57 5.34
C TYR A 10 1.22 -2.29 4.12
N ASN A 11 2.03 -1.23 4.14
CA ASN A 11 2.87 -0.86 2.99
C ASN A 11 3.91 -1.94 2.65
N LYS A 12 4.48 -2.63 3.64
CA LYS A 12 5.37 -3.77 3.40
C LYS A 12 4.66 -4.94 2.73
N LEU A 13 3.48 -5.30 3.23
CA LEU A 13 2.70 -6.39 2.67
C LEU A 13 2.12 -6.06 1.29
N LEU A 14 1.81 -4.78 1.04
CA LEU A 14 1.41 -4.29 -0.27
C LEU A 14 2.51 -4.47 -1.31
N ILE A 15 3.76 -4.13 -0.96
CA ILE A 15 4.94 -4.34 -1.83
C ILE A 15 5.06 -5.81 -2.22
N GLU A 16 4.97 -6.71 -1.23
CA GLU A 16 5.06 -8.14 -1.48
C GLU A 16 3.88 -8.64 -2.33
N ALA A 17 2.66 -8.24 -2.00
CA ALA A 17 1.47 -8.64 -2.74
C ALA A 17 1.51 -8.20 -4.20
N ALA A 18 1.95 -6.97 -4.47
CA ALA A 18 2.08 -6.45 -5.84
C ALA A 18 3.16 -7.16 -6.67
N LYS A 19 4.10 -7.83 -5.99
CA LYS A 19 5.17 -8.61 -6.61
C LYS A 19 4.80 -10.08 -6.82
N THR A 20 4.12 -10.69 -5.85
CA THR A 20 3.81 -12.12 -5.84
C THR A 20 2.44 -12.45 -6.40
N GLY A 21 1.52 -11.49 -6.42
CA GLY A 21 0.11 -11.73 -6.69
C GLY A 21 -0.70 -12.15 -5.47
N ASP A 22 -0.08 -12.30 -4.30
CA ASP A 22 -0.73 -12.83 -3.09
C ASP A 22 -1.00 -11.74 -2.05
N ALA A 23 -2.26 -11.34 -1.91
CA ALA A 23 -2.72 -10.38 -0.89
C ALA A 23 -3.31 -11.04 0.37
N GLU A 24 -3.32 -12.37 0.48
CA GLU A 24 -3.84 -13.08 1.66
C GLU A 24 -3.19 -12.60 2.98
N PRO A 25 -1.88 -12.25 3.04
CA PRO A 25 -1.28 -11.68 4.25
C PRO A 25 -1.92 -10.37 4.74
N LEU A 26 -2.62 -9.63 3.88
CA LEU A 26 -3.26 -8.36 4.22
C LEU A 26 -4.61 -8.53 4.94
N LYS A 27 -5.18 -9.74 5.00
CA LYS A 27 -6.53 -9.99 5.53
C LYS A 27 -6.77 -9.53 6.97
N ASP A 28 -5.71 -9.48 7.78
CA ASP A 28 -5.78 -9.08 9.18
C ASP A 28 -5.53 -7.58 9.39
N ILE A 29 -5.13 -6.87 8.34
CA ILE A 29 -4.76 -5.44 8.37
C ILE A 29 -5.70 -4.59 7.52
N LEU A 30 -6.33 -5.16 6.49
CA LEU A 30 -7.35 -4.50 5.67
C LEU A 30 -8.72 -5.14 5.88
N ILE A 31 -9.77 -4.32 5.81
CA ILE A 31 -11.11 -4.85 5.63
C ILE A 31 -11.25 -5.51 4.25
N GLN A 32 -12.15 -6.49 4.16
CA GLN A 32 -12.38 -7.26 2.94
C GLN A 32 -12.57 -6.39 1.69
N ARG A 33 -13.39 -5.34 1.77
CA ARG A 33 -13.67 -4.46 0.63
C ARG A 33 -12.40 -3.80 0.06
N GLU A 34 -11.51 -3.31 0.93
CA GLU A 34 -10.28 -2.67 0.46
C GLU A 34 -9.29 -3.72 -0.08
N ARG A 35 -9.30 -4.94 0.49
CA ARG A 35 -8.51 -6.05 -0.04
C ARG A 35 -8.97 -6.45 -1.44
N GLU A 36 -10.27 -6.58 -1.67
CA GLU A 36 -10.82 -6.96 -2.99
C GLU A 36 -10.44 -5.95 -4.09
N LYS A 37 -10.45 -4.64 -3.78
CA LYS A 37 -9.94 -3.62 -4.72
C LYS A 37 -8.47 -3.85 -5.06
N LEU A 38 -7.67 -4.17 -4.04
CA LEU A 38 -6.25 -4.43 -4.22
C LEU A 38 -6.03 -5.70 -5.04
N ASP A 39 -6.78 -6.78 -4.75
CA ASP A 39 -6.74 -8.03 -5.50
C ASP A 39 -7.01 -7.80 -6.98
N HIS A 40 -8.05 -7.03 -7.32
CA HIS A 40 -8.36 -6.67 -8.70
C HIS A 40 -7.26 -5.86 -9.38
N TRP A 41 -6.67 -4.91 -8.65
CA TRP A 41 -5.58 -4.11 -9.19
C TRP A 41 -4.31 -4.95 -9.45
N ILE A 42 -3.93 -5.83 -8.52
CA ILE A 42 -2.79 -6.74 -8.67
C ILE A 42 -3.04 -7.73 -9.82
N ALA A 43 -4.24 -8.33 -9.87
CA ALA A 43 -4.63 -9.27 -10.92
C ALA A 43 -4.51 -8.64 -12.31
N SER A 44 -4.88 -7.37 -12.47
CA SER A 44 -4.80 -6.68 -13.77
C SER A 44 -3.38 -6.68 -14.39
N TRP A 45 -2.35 -6.62 -13.56
CA TRP A 45 -0.95 -6.70 -13.99
C TRP A 45 -0.53 -8.15 -14.25
N HIS A 46 -0.85 -9.05 -13.32
CA HIS A 46 -0.46 -10.46 -13.40
C HIS A 46 -1.10 -11.17 -14.61
N ASP A 47 -2.35 -10.84 -14.94
CA ASP A 47 -3.03 -11.32 -16.15
C ASP A 47 -2.31 -10.88 -17.44
N SER A 48 -1.60 -9.74 -17.38
CA SER A 48 -0.76 -9.22 -18.46
C SER A 48 0.69 -9.73 -18.40
N LYS A 49 0.99 -10.72 -17.54
CA LYS A 49 2.33 -11.26 -17.26
C LYS A 49 3.33 -10.21 -16.76
N VAL A 50 2.85 -9.21 -16.03
CA VAL A 50 3.68 -8.15 -15.43
C VAL A 50 3.43 -8.13 -13.93
N TYR A 51 4.46 -7.84 -13.16
CA TYR A 51 4.32 -7.50 -11.73
C TYR A 51 4.96 -6.15 -11.43
N MET A 52 4.55 -5.55 -10.32
CA MET A 52 5.08 -4.27 -9.87
C MET A 52 6.07 -4.51 -8.73
N ASP A 53 7.35 -4.24 -9.00
CA ASP A 53 8.39 -4.18 -7.98
C ASP A 53 8.44 -2.75 -7.45
N SER A 54 7.97 -2.57 -6.22
CA SER A 54 7.82 -1.24 -5.60
C SER A 54 8.70 -1.11 -4.37
N ARG A 55 9.21 0.10 -4.13
CA ARG A 55 10.02 0.41 -2.96
C ARG A 55 9.55 1.71 -2.34
N LEU A 56 9.24 1.66 -1.05
CA LEU A 56 8.97 2.82 -0.23
C LEU A 56 10.32 3.40 0.25
N GLU A 57 10.77 4.50 -0.36
CA GLU A 57 12.01 5.20 0.03
C GLU A 57 11.88 5.87 1.39
N GLY A 58 10.69 6.42 1.66
CA GLY A 58 10.46 7.20 2.86
C GLY A 58 8.98 7.35 3.18
N ILE A 59 8.66 7.33 4.46
CA ILE A 59 7.34 7.63 4.98
C ILE A 59 7.45 8.60 6.16
N LYS A 60 6.72 9.71 6.09
CA LYS A 60 6.60 10.71 7.15
C LYS A 60 5.15 10.82 7.59
N PHE A 61 4.88 10.55 8.87
CA PHE A 61 3.55 10.75 9.45
C PHE A 61 3.35 12.24 9.74
N LYS A 62 2.53 12.92 8.94
CA LYS A 62 2.22 14.35 9.07
C LYS A 62 1.23 14.60 10.21
N ASN A 63 0.22 13.75 10.33
CA ASN A 63 -0.79 13.85 11.38
C ASN A 63 -1.30 12.45 11.76
N ILE A 64 -1.62 12.25 13.04
CA ILE A 64 -2.33 11.07 13.52
C ILE A 64 -3.35 11.54 14.55
N ALA A 65 -4.63 11.49 14.19
CA ALA A 65 -5.74 11.78 15.07
C ALA A 65 -6.38 10.47 15.52
N ILE A 66 -6.44 10.24 16.83
CA ILE A 66 -7.10 9.06 17.43
C ILE A 66 -8.30 9.54 18.22
N SER A 67 -9.47 8.95 17.97
CA SER A 67 -10.71 9.26 18.67
C SER A 67 -11.42 7.96 19.05
N GLY A 68 -11.18 7.48 20.27
CA GLY A 68 -11.71 6.21 20.76
C GLY A 68 -11.24 5.02 19.92
N ASN A 69 -12.17 4.42 19.18
CA ASN A 69 -11.94 3.22 18.36
C ASN A 69 -11.64 3.54 16.89
N THR A 70 -11.54 4.81 16.52
CA THR A 70 -11.20 5.24 15.17
C THR A 70 -9.89 6.03 15.17
N ALA A 71 -9.14 5.93 14.08
CA ALA A 71 -7.96 6.75 13.84
C ALA A 71 -7.93 7.22 12.38
N ASN A 72 -7.40 8.41 12.18
CA ASN A 72 -7.09 8.97 10.87
C ASN A 72 -5.61 9.36 10.87
N ALA A 73 -4.87 8.93 9.85
CA ALA A 73 -3.46 9.24 9.71
C ALA A 73 -3.17 9.80 8.33
N ILE A 74 -2.43 10.91 8.29
CA ILE A 74 -1.93 11.52 7.06
C ILE A 74 -0.44 11.25 6.94
N THR A 75 0.00 10.76 5.79
CA THR A 75 1.41 10.47 5.49
C THR A 75 1.89 11.24 4.27
N SER A 76 3.19 11.52 4.23
CA SER A 76 3.96 11.85 3.02
C SER A 76 4.80 10.64 2.68
N GLU A 77 4.68 10.14 1.47
CA GLU A 77 5.34 8.90 1.06
C GLU A 77 6.07 9.10 -0.26
N ASP A 78 7.32 8.63 -0.30
CA ASP A 78 8.17 8.65 -1.48
C ASP A 78 8.35 7.22 -1.97
N TRP A 79 7.90 6.95 -3.20
CA TRP A 79 7.87 5.63 -3.79
C TRP A 79 8.70 5.57 -5.07
N ILE A 80 9.27 4.39 -5.32
CA ILE A 80 9.86 4.00 -6.61
C ILE A 80 9.09 2.79 -7.12
N TYR A 81 8.71 2.83 -8.39
CA TYR A 81 8.02 1.74 -9.07
C TYR A 81 8.78 1.29 -10.31
N GLU A 82 8.94 -0.02 -10.42
CA GLU A 82 9.44 -0.70 -11.60
C GLU A 82 8.46 -1.81 -12.00
N TYR A 83 8.04 -1.81 -13.27
CA TYR A 83 7.18 -2.86 -13.80
C TYR A 83 8.07 -3.87 -14.51
N ARG A 84 7.91 -5.15 -14.17
CA ARG A 84 8.76 -6.23 -14.66
C ARG A 84 7.93 -7.33 -15.27
N ASP A 85 8.43 -7.88 -16.37
CA ASP A 85 7.89 -9.08 -16.97
C ASP A 85 8.07 -10.28 -16.02
N LEU A 86 7.01 -11.07 -15.86
CA LEU A 86 6.95 -12.16 -14.88
C LEU A 86 7.91 -13.32 -15.24
N GLU A 87 8.17 -13.55 -16.53
CA GLU A 87 9.00 -14.67 -16.99
C GLU A 87 10.49 -14.30 -17.03
N THR A 88 10.80 -13.10 -17.52
CA THR A 88 12.16 -12.65 -17.78
C THR A 88 12.74 -11.74 -16.68
N GLY A 89 11.88 -11.16 -15.83
CA GLY A 89 12.26 -10.18 -14.81
C GLY A 89 12.76 -8.84 -15.38
N GLN A 90 12.67 -8.65 -16.70
CA GLN A 90 13.12 -7.44 -17.39
C GLN A 90 12.13 -6.31 -17.18
N SER A 91 12.66 -5.08 -17.07
CA SER A 91 11.86 -3.89 -16.94
C SER A 91 11.05 -3.65 -18.22
N VAL A 92 9.73 -3.57 -18.09
CA VAL A 92 8.81 -3.35 -19.22
C VAL A 92 8.45 -1.87 -19.40
N LEU A 93 8.66 -1.05 -18.37
CA LEU A 93 8.40 0.38 -18.37
C LEU A 93 9.55 1.14 -17.70
N PRO A 94 9.79 2.42 -18.07
CA PRO A 94 10.74 3.26 -17.34
C PRO A 94 10.42 3.31 -15.85
N VAL A 95 11.45 3.25 -15.02
CA VAL A 95 11.32 3.42 -13.57
C VAL A 95 10.66 4.77 -13.28
N SER A 96 9.74 4.80 -12.34
CA SER A 96 9.07 6.03 -11.92
C SER A 96 9.28 6.27 -10.44
N SER A 97 9.36 7.55 -10.06
CA SER A 97 9.27 7.99 -8.68
C SER A 97 7.94 8.70 -8.49
N THR A 98 7.24 8.41 -7.40
CA THR A 98 6.01 9.12 -7.07
C THR A 98 6.00 9.53 -5.61
N HIS A 99 5.65 10.79 -5.39
CA HIS A 99 5.32 11.32 -4.09
C HIS A 99 3.81 11.27 -3.86
N TYR A 100 3.39 10.69 -2.74
CA TYR A 100 2.00 10.67 -2.31
C TYR A 100 1.79 11.41 -1.00
N GLU A 101 0.65 12.10 -0.91
CA GLU A 101 0.00 12.36 0.37
C GLU A 101 -1.16 11.38 0.55
N MET A 102 -1.04 10.48 1.53
CA MET A 102 -2.06 9.46 1.78
C MET A 102 -2.84 9.76 3.05
N GLU A 103 -4.12 9.41 3.04
CA GLU A 103 -4.96 9.33 4.23
C GLU A 103 -5.34 7.87 4.48
N TYR A 104 -5.02 7.40 5.69
CA TYR A 104 -5.44 6.10 6.20
C TYR A 104 -6.53 6.29 7.24
N ILE A 105 -7.65 5.61 7.04
CA ILE A 105 -8.75 5.52 8.00
C ILE A 105 -8.65 4.15 8.65
N LEU A 106 -8.56 4.12 9.98
CA LEU A 106 -8.41 2.90 10.74
C LEU A 106 -9.50 2.78 11.80
N GLN A 107 -9.87 1.54 12.09
CA GLN A 107 -10.77 1.18 13.17
C GLN A 107 -10.16 0.06 14.00
N ARG A 108 -10.36 0.09 15.32
CA ARG A 108 -10.03 -1.07 16.16
C ARG A 108 -10.96 -2.22 15.81
N ALA A 109 -10.38 -3.38 15.52
CA ALA A 109 -11.15 -4.61 15.41
C ALA A 109 -11.92 -4.87 16.71
N ASN A 110 -13.17 -5.29 16.60
CA ASN A 110 -13.99 -5.76 17.72
C ASN A 110 -13.55 -7.15 18.26
N LYS A 111 -12.35 -7.60 17.89
CA LYS A 111 -11.73 -8.85 18.33
C LYS A 111 -10.97 -8.60 19.65
N GLU A 112 -10.74 -9.66 20.43
CA GLU A 112 -10.10 -9.60 21.76
C GLU A 112 -8.73 -8.88 21.75
N ASP A 113 -8.04 -8.91 20.62
CA ASP A 113 -6.71 -8.36 20.39
C ASP A 113 -6.68 -6.85 20.09
N LYS A 114 -7.83 -6.18 19.96
CA LYS A 114 -7.99 -4.70 19.79
C LYS A 114 -7.04 -4.07 18.76
N LYS A 115 -6.64 -4.82 17.74
CA LYS A 115 -5.72 -4.39 16.67
C LYS A 115 -6.37 -3.33 15.79
N TRP A 116 -5.55 -2.44 15.23
CA TRP A 116 -6.02 -1.51 14.21
C TRP A 116 -6.11 -2.21 12.86
N VAL A 117 -7.21 -1.96 12.16
CA VAL A 117 -7.47 -2.43 10.79
C VAL A 117 -7.76 -1.20 9.94
N ILE A 118 -7.18 -1.15 8.75
CA ILE A 118 -7.41 -0.10 7.76
C ILE A 118 -8.76 -0.36 7.10
N THR A 119 -9.66 0.61 7.23
CA THR A 119 -11.02 0.58 6.68
C THR A 119 -11.18 1.45 5.44
N GLY A 120 -10.21 2.32 5.17
CA GLY A 120 -10.19 3.16 3.98
C GLY A 120 -8.81 3.75 3.72
N ILE A 121 -8.49 3.93 2.45
CA ILE A 121 -7.25 4.53 1.96
C ILE A 121 -7.62 5.53 0.88
N ASN A 122 -7.19 6.79 1.05
CA ASN A 122 -7.46 7.84 0.08
C ASN A 122 -6.16 8.53 -0.31
N ILE A 123 -5.98 8.78 -1.61
CA ILE A 123 -4.92 9.63 -2.13
C ILE A 123 -5.40 11.08 -1.99
N LYS A 124 -4.66 11.92 -1.26
CA LYS A 124 -4.92 13.36 -1.11
C LYS A 124 -4.19 14.18 -2.15
N ALA A 125 -2.96 13.79 -2.49
CA ALA A 125 -2.16 14.36 -3.55
C ALA A 125 -1.22 13.31 -4.12
N GLU A 126 -0.90 13.45 -5.40
CA GLU A 126 0.01 12.58 -6.14
C GLU A 126 0.87 13.45 -7.06
N LYS A 127 2.18 13.16 -7.08
CA LYS A 127 3.10 13.74 -8.03
C LYS A 127 4.09 12.69 -8.51
N SER A 128 4.01 12.33 -9.79
CA SER A 128 4.88 11.32 -10.40
C SER A 128 5.88 11.92 -11.37
N GLU A 129 7.08 11.35 -11.41
CA GLU A 129 8.15 11.71 -12.32
C GLU A 129 8.77 10.43 -12.90
N LYS A 130 9.06 10.43 -14.21
CA LYS A 130 9.78 9.33 -14.85
C LYS A 130 11.27 9.51 -14.60
N ILE A 131 11.94 8.45 -14.18
CA ILE A 131 13.40 8.44 -14.01
C ILE A 131 14.00 8.04 -15.35
N THR A 132 14.43 9.03 -16.12
CA THR A 132 15.22 8.78 -17.33
C THR A 132 16.63 8.42 -16.89
N LYS A 133 17.07 7.19 -17.17
CA LYS A 133 18.48 6.79 -17.02
C LYS A 133 19.32 7.40 -18.13
#